data_AF-A0A973CSI3-F1
#
_entry.id   AF-A0A973CSI3-F1
#
_cell.length_a   1.000
_cell.length_b   1.000
_cell.length_c   1.000
_cell.angle_alpha   90.00
_cell.angle_beta   90.00
_cell.angle_gamma   90.00
#
_symmetry.space_group_name_H-M   'P 1'
#
loop_
_entity.id
_entity.type
_entity.pdbx_description
1 polymer ?
#
loop_
_entity_poly.entity_id
_entity_poly.type
_entity_poly.pdbx_seq_one_letter_code
_entity_poly.pdbx_strand_id
1 'polypeptide(L)'
;MNLMMLLEMAAGSFGDRTAVRNGEDSLSYSELFAAAGNAAAEIRASGASRVALLDVSSLAVPVALFGSAWAGVPFAPLNYRLTADEVARLVAQISPCYLVTSSERVPDLAATEGAHVVAREDFLR
;
A
#
# COMPACT_ATOMS: atom_id res chain seq x y z
N MET A 1 15.65 9.29 9.34
CA MET A 1 15.96 8.20 8.39
C MET A 1 14.68 7.88 7.65
N ASN A 2 14.60 8.11 6.33
CA ASN A 2 13.41 7.80 5.54
C ASN A 2 13.59 6.42 4.90
N LEU A 3 12.66 5.50 5.14
CA LEU A 3 12.67 4.15 4.55
C LEU A 3 12.73 4.20 3.02
N MET A 4 12.07 5.20 2.41
CA MET A 4 12.09 5.41 0.96
C MET A 4 13.50 5.64 0.41
N MET A 5 14.38 6.29 1.17
CA MET A 5 15.75 6.59 0.74
C MET A 5 16.56 5.31 0.51
N LEU A 6 16.25 4.20 1.20
CA LEU A 6 16.89 2.91 0.97
C LEU A 6 16.51 2.34 -0.40
N LEU A 7 15.25 2.48 -0.81
CA LEU A 7 14.79 2.05 -2.13
C LEU A 7 15.38 2.92 -3.24
N GLU A 8 15.46 4.24 -3.04
CA GLU A 8 16.08 5.17 -3.99
C GLU A 8 17.54 4.79 -4.29
N MET A 9 18.35 4.53 -3.26
CA MET A 9 19.74 4.10 -3.45
C MET A 9 19.85 2.76 -4.18
N ALA A 10 18.97 1.81 -3.86
CA ALA A 10 18.95 0.50 -4.50
C ALA A 10 18.53 0.60 -5.97
N ALA A 11 17.52 1.41 -6.29
CA ALA A 11 17.09 1.66 -7.67
C ALA A 11 18.19 2.34 -8.50
N GLY A 12 18.91 3.31 -7.93
CA GLY A 12 20.02 3.99 -8.61
C GLY A 12 21.25 3.10 -8.85
N SER A 13 21.46 2.07 -8.03
CA SER A 13 22.64 1.20 -8.11
C SER A 13 22.37 -0.14 -8.80
N PHE A 14 21.15 -0.65 -8.70
CA PHE A 14 20.77 -2.02 -9.03
C PHE A 14 19.41 -2.11 -9.72
N GLY A 15 19.03 -1.06 -10.48
CA GLY A 15 17.69 -0.88 -11.05
C GLY A 15 17.06 -2.12 -11.69
N ASP A 16 17.82 -2.87 -12.49
CA ASP A 16 17.33 -4.04 -13.24
C ASP A 16 17.24 -5.33 -12.40
N ARG A 17 17.83 -5.35 -11.19
CA ARG A 17 17.77 -6.54 -10.32
C ARG A 17 16.38 -6.66 -9.72
N THR A 18 15.86 -7.89 -9.69
CA THR A 18 14.61 -8.21 -8.98
C THR A 18 14.72 -7.80 -7.51
N ALA A 19 13.83 -6.91 -7.07
CA ALA A 19 13.73 -6.45 -5.68
C ALA A 19 12.78 -7.33 -4.87
N VAL A 20 11.64 -7.69 -5.47
CA VAL A 20 10.60 -8.50 -4.83
C VAL A 20 9.94 -9.42 -5.85
N ARG A 21 9.56 -10.62 -5.41
CA ARG A 21 8.83 -11.62 -6.19
C ARG A 21 7.66 -12.16 -5.37
N ASN A 22 6.53 -12.36 -6.01
CA ASN A 22 5.36 -13.01 -5.45
C ASN A 22 4.81 -14.02 -6.47
N GLY A 23 5.21 -15.28 -6.34
CA GLY A 23 4.95 -16.29 -7.36
C GLY A 23 5.68 -15.96 -8.67
N GLU A 24 4.93 -15.91 -9.77
CA GLU A 24 5.46 -15.56 -11.10
C GLU A 24 5.70 -14.06 -11.27
N ASP A 25 4.97 -13.22 -10.53
CA ASP A 25 5.08 -11.77 -10.61
C ASP A 25 6.33 -11.25 -9.87
N SER A 26 6.98 -10.24 -10.41
CA SER A 26 8.12 -9.60 -9.77
C SER A 26 8.26 -8.14 -10.15
N LEU A 27 8.87 -7.36 -9.26
CA LEU A 27 9.32 -6.00 -9.55
C LEU A 27 10.83 -5.95 -9.38
N SER A 28 11.51 -5.36 -10.36
CA SER A 28 12.87 -4.85 -10.23
C SER A 28 12.91 -3.67 -9.26
N TYR A 29 14.11 -3.27 -8.83
CA TYR A 29 14.25 -2.10 -7.96
C TYR A 29 13.73 -0.81 -8.63
N SER A 30 13.96 -0.66 -9.94
CA SER A 30 13.48 0.50 -10.70
C SER A 30 11.95 0.51 -10.81
N GLU A 31 11.32 -0.64 -11.08
CA GLU A 31 9.86 -0.76 -11.16
C GLU A 31 9.19 -0.54 -9.80
N LEU A 32 9.76 -1.10 -8.72
CA LEU A 32 9.27 -0.88 -7.35
C LEU A 32 9.38 0.60 -6.96
N PHE A 33 10.48 1.27 -7.34
CA PHE A 33 10.64 2.70 -7.11
C PHE A 33 9.59 3.53 -7.86
N ALA A 34 9.35 3.24 -9.14
CA ALA A 34 8.32 3.91 -9.93
C ALA A 34 6.91 3.69 -9.34
N ALA A 35 6.56 2.44 -9.02
CA ALA A 35 5.26 2.10 -8.43
C ALA A 35 5.05 2.78 -7.06
N ALA A 36 6.09 2.80 -6.21
CA ALA A 36 6.04 3.52 -4.93
C ALA A 36 5.84 5.04 -5.13
N GLY A 37 6.44 5.63 -6.16
CA GLY A 37 6.26 7.03 -6.52
C GLY A 37 4.81 7.36 -6.93
N ASN A 38 4.21 6.53 -7.77
CA ASN A 38 2.80 6.66 -8.17
C ASN A 38 1.88 6.53 -6.96
N ALA A 39 2.06 5.47 -6.17
CA ALA A 39 1.30 5.26 -4.94
C ALA A 39 1.42 6.46 -3.98
N ALA A 40 2.62 7.02 -3.82
CA ALA A 40 2.84 8.19 -2.96
C ALA A 40 2.06 9.43 -3.45
N ALA A 41 1.94 9.63 -4.76
CA ALA A 41 1.15 10.71 -5.33
C ALA A 41 -0.34 10.53 -5.03
N GLU A 42 -0.89 9.33 -5.22
CA GLU A 42 -2.29 9.00 -4.91
C GLU A 42 -2.59 9.14 -3.42
N ILE A 43 -1.72 8.58 -2.56
CA ILE A 43 -1.86 8.68 -1.09
C ILE A 43 -1.92 10.15 -0.67
N ARG A 44 -1.04 11.01 -1.17
CA ARG A 44 -1.07 12.45 -0.86
C ARG A 44 -2.36 13.12 -1.38
N ALA A 45 -2.79 12.78 -2.59
CA ALA A 45 -4.00 13.35 -3.19
C ALA A 45 -5.27 12.95 -2.41
N SER A 46 -5.29 11.77 -1.80
CA SER A 46 -6.42 11.31 -0.97
C SER A 46 -6.58 12.08 0.34
N GLY A 47 -5.54 12.77 0.83
CA GLY A 47 -5.53 13.42 2.14
C GLY A 47 -5.47 12.43 3.32
N ALA A 48 -5.19 11.16 3.07
CA ALA A 48 -5.10 10.13 4.11
C ALA A 48 -3.97 10.41 5.11
N SER A 49 -4.26 10.19 6.39
CA SER A 49 -3.29 10.30 7.49
C SER A 49 -2.53 9.01 7.76
N ARG A 50 -3.01 7.88 7.21
CA ARG A 50 -2.44 6.54 7.31
C ARG A 50 -2.68 5.74 6.04
N VAL A 51 -1.79 4.81 5.72
CA VAL A 51 -1.99 3.82 4.65
C VAL A 51 -2.21 2.48 5.30
N ALA A 52 -3.33 1.83 4.99
CA ALA A 52 -3.69 0.52 5.49
C ALA A 52 -3.67 -0.49 4.35
N LEU A 53 -3.22 -1.71 4.63
CA LEU A 53 -3.30 -2.82 3.68
C LEU A 53 -4.00 -3.99 4.34
N LEU A 54 -5.16 -4.35 3.83
CA LEU A 54 -5.96 -5.49 4.25
C LEU A 54 -6.04 -6.48 3.08
N ASP A 55 -4.99 -7.28 2.91
CA ASP A 55 -4.95 -8.26 1.85
C ASP A 55 -3.98 -9.39 2.20
N VAL A 56 -3.93 -10.41 1.35
CA VAL A 56 -2.88 -11.42 1.35
C VAL A 56 -1.55 -10.83 0.83
N SER A 57 -0.46 -11.56 1.05
CA SER A 57 0.85 -11.22 0.51
C SER A 57 0.78 -11.01 -1.00
N SER A 58 1.26 -9.86 -1.44
CA SER A 58 1.28 -9.44 -2.85
C SER A 58 2.33 -8.37 -3.08
N LEU A 59 2.56 -8.00 -4.33
CA LEU A 59 3.44 -6.88 -4.68
C LEU A 59 2.93 -5.54 -4.12
N ALA A 60 1.65 -5.43 -3.73
CA ALA A 60 1.12 -4.23 -3.10
C ALA A 60 1.71 -3.97 -1.72
N VAL A 61 2.21 -5.00 -1.01
CA VAL A 61 2.83 -4.83 0.31
C VAL A 61 4.08 -3.93 0.24
N PRO A 62 5.12 -4.25 -0.54
CA PRO A 62 6.28 -3.37 -0.66
C PRO A 62 5.93 -2.04 -1.34
N VAL A 63 5.03 -2.01 -2.32
CA VAL A 63 4.60 -0.75 -2.96
C VAL A 63 3.93 0.18 -1.95
N ALA A 64 3.00 -0.32 -1.13
CA ALA A 64 2.33 0.47 -0.09
C ALA A 64 3.30 0.90 1.02
N LEU A 65 4.24 0.03 1.43
CA LEU A 65 5.24 0.34 2.43
C LEU A 65 6.16 1.49 1.99
N PHE A 66 6.70 1.43 0.77
CA PHE A 66 7.58 2.49 0.27
C PHE A 66 6.81 3.73 -0.17
N GLY A 67 5.65 3.56 -0.81
CA GLY A 67 4.78 4.67 -1.22
C GLY A 67 4.27 5.48 -0.03
N SER A 68 3.89 4.82 1.07
CA SER A 68 3.53 5.51 2.32
C SER A 68 4.72 6.24 2.95
N ALA A 69 5.89 5.61 3.02
CA ALA A 69 7.10 6.25 3.52
C ALA A 69 7.51 7.46 2.67
N TRP A 70 7.34 7.39 1.35
CA TRP A 70 7.56 8.51 0.44
C TRP A 70 6.49 9.59 0.64
N ALA A 71 5.23 9.23 0.81
CA ALA A 71 4.15 10.16 1.11
C ALA A 71 4.31 10.87 2.47
N GLY A 72 5.15 10.33 3.37
CA GLY A 72 5.31 10.83 4.73
C GLY A 72 4.19 10.37 5.67
N VAL A 73 3.54 9.26 5.32
CA VAL A 73 2.34 8.74 5.98
C VAL A 73 2.65 7.37 6.61
N PRO A 74 2.23 7.08 7.85
CA PRO A 74 2.43 5.77 8.47
C PRO A 74 1.74 4.63 7.71
N PHE A 75 2.44 3.50 7.59
CA PHE A 75 1.91 2.24 7.06
C PHE A 75 1.37 1.34 8.18
N ALA A 76 0.18 0.79 7.98
CA ALA A 76 -0.51 -0.10 8.91
C ALA A 76 -0.97 -1.39 8.19
N PRO A 77 -0.18 -2.48 8.22
CA PRO A 77 -0.63 -3.77 7.72
C PRO A 77 -1.72 -4.33 8.64
N LEU A 78 -2.83 -4.78 8.06
CA LEU A 78 -3.96 -5.37 8.78
C LEU A 78 -4.03 -6.87 8.52
N ASN A 79 -4.44 -7.65 9.53
CA ASN A 79 -4.62 -9.08 9.36
C ASN A 79 -5.90 -9.37 8.56
N TYR A 80 -5.75 -9.93 7.36
CA TYR A 80 -6.86 -10.25 6.46
C TYR A 80 -7.84 -11.31 7.00
N ARG A 81 -7.45 -12.06 8.05
CA ARG A 81 -8.29 -13.09 8.70
C ARG A 81 -9.24 -12.54 9.77
N LEU A 82 -9.20 -11.24 10.02
CA LEU A 82 -10.12 -10.59 10.95
C LEU A 82 -11.56 -10.62 10.41
N THR A 83 -12.51 -10.66 11.32
CA THR A 83 -13.93 -10.52 11.01
C THR A 83 -14.23 -9.11 10.50
N ALA A 84 -15.36 -8.93 9.81
CA ALA A 84 -15.77 -7.62 9.29
C ALA A 84 -15.85 -6.56 10.39
N ASP A 85 -16.40 -6.91 11.56
CA ASP A 85 -16.54 -6.01 12.70
C ASP A 85 -15.17 -5.58 13.28
N GLU A 86 -14.22 -6.51 13.36
CA GLU A 86 -12.86 -6.21 13.82
C GLU A 86 -12.12 -5.30 12.84
N VAL A 87 -12.26 -5.55 11.54
CA VAL A 87 -11.71 -4.69 10.48
C VAL A 87 -12.31 -3.29 10.58
N ALA A 88 -13.63 -3.16 10.66
CA ALA A 88 -14.31 -1.87 10.74
C ALA A 88 -13.84 -1.05 11.95
N ARG A 89 -13.68 -1.69 13.12
CA ARG A 89 -13.14 -1.04 14.33
C ARG A 89 -11.70 -0.57 14.14
N LEU A 90 -10.85 -1.36 13.50
CA LEU A 90 -9.47 -0.97 13.23
C LEU A 90 -9.39 0.18 12.22
N VAL A 91 -10.15 0.09 11.13
CA VAL A 91 -10.22 1.15 10.11
C VAL A 91 -10.67 2.46 10.77
N ALA A 92 -11.71 2.44 11.60
CA ALA A 92 -12.17 3.62 12.33
C ALA A 92 -11.09 4.26 13.23
N GLN A 93 -10.18 3.47 13.83
CA GLN A 93 -9.06 3.99 14.64
C GLN A 93 -7.95 4.64 13.80
N ILE A 94 -7.87 4.29 12.51
CA ILE A 94 -6.84 4.76 11.59
C ILE A 94 -7.35 5.73 10.53
N SER A 95 -8.66 6.00 10.48
CA SER A 95 -9.26 7.05 9.67
C SER A 95 -8.71 8.45 10.02
N PRO A 96 -8.50 9.35 9.03
CA PRO A 96 -8.67 9.10 7.61
C PRO A 96 -7.52 8.24 7.06
N CYS A 97 -7.83 7.18 6.30
CA CYS A 97 -6.84 6.25 5.77
C CYS A 97 -7.04 5.92 4.28
N TYR A 98 -5.93 5.62 3.60
CA TYR A 98 -5.91 4.99 2.28
C TYR A 98 -5.87 3.48 2.47
N LEU A 99 -6.94 2.76 2.15
CA LEU A 99 -7.08 1.33 2.41
C LEU A 99 -6.97 0.53 1.11
N VAL A 100 -5.88 -0.21 0.97
CA VAL A 100 -5.68 -1.17 -0.13
C VAL A 100 -6.22 -2.53 0.31
N THR A 101 -7.10 -3.13 -0.49
CA THR A 101 -7.73 -4.43 -0.19
C THR A 101 -8.02 -5.22 -1.48
N SER A 102 -8.37 -6.49 -1.36
CA SER A 102 -8.86 -7.28 -2.51
C SER A 102 -10.13 -6.67 -3.10
N SER A 103 -10.29 -6.76 -4.43
CA SER A 103 -11.47 -6.29 -5.17
C SER A 103 -12.79 -6.79 -4.57
N GLU A 104 -12.83 -8.03 -4.07
CA GLU A 104 -14.02 -8.65 -3.46
C GLU A 104 -14.49 -7.95 -2.19
N ARG A 105 -13.57 -7.31 -1.44
CA ARG A 105 -13.86 -6.65 -0.16
C ARG A 105 -14.16 -5.15 -0.32
N VAL A 106 -13.90 -4.57 -1.49
CA VAL A 106 -14.14 -3.14 -1.74
C VAL A 106 -15.60 -2.75 -1.47
N PRO A 107 -16.64 -3.48 -1.95
CA PRO A 107 -18.03 -3.10 -1.71
C PRO A 107 -18.39 -3.00 -0.22
N ASP A 108 -17.92 -3.97 0.58
CA ASP A 108 -18.21 -4.04 2.01
C ASP A 108 -17.51 -2.92 2.80
N LEU A 109 -16.31 -2.53 2.37
CA LEU A 109 -15.48 -1.56 3.07
C LEU A 109 -15.68 -0.12 2.60
N ALA A 110 -16.22 0.09 1.39
CA ALA A 110 -16.45 1.42 0.81
C ALA A 110 -17.42 2.29 1.63
N ALA A 111 -18.28 1.66 2.44
CA ALA A 111 -19.18 2.38 3.36
C ALA A 111 -18.49 2.85 4.67
N THR A 112 -17.22 2.48 4.89
CA THR A 112 -16.49 2.84 6.11
C THR A 112 -16.09 4.31 6.09
N GLU A 113 -16.60 5.08 7.05
CA GLU A 113 -16.34 6.52 7.12
C GLU A 113 -14.84 6.83 7.32
N GLY A 114 -14.31 7.73 6.49
CA GLY A 114 -12.91 8.13 6.51
C GLY A 114 -11.93 7.16 5.84
N ALA A 115 -12.41 6.07 5.23
CA ALA A 115 -11.56 5.17 4.45
C ALA A 115 -11.67 5.47 2.95
N HIS A 116 -10.56 5.83 2.31
CA HIS A 116 -10.43 5.81 0.86
C HIS A 116 -10.04 4.40 0.42
N VAL A 117 -11.03 3.59 0.05
CA VAL A 117 -10.85 2.16 -0.25
C VAL A 117 -10.52 1.95 -1.72
N VAL A 118 -9.44 1.24 -1.99
CA VAL A 118 -8.92 0.97 -3.35
C VAL A 118 -8.63 -0.52 -3.51
N ALA A 119 -9.03 -1.06 -4.66
CA ALA A 119 -8.68 -2.43 -5.02
C ALA A 119 -7.17 -2.55 -5.25
N ARG A 120 -6.57 -3.64 -4.78
CA ARG A 120 -5.15 -3.94 -4.97
C ARG A 120 -4.73 -3.83 -6.44
N GLU A 121 -5.57 -4.30 -7.35
CA GLU A 121 -5.30 -4.29 -8.79
C GLU A 121 -5.22 -2.87 -9.35
N ASP A 122 -6.03 -1.94 -8.83
CA ASP A 122 -5.99 -0.53 -9.22
C ASP A 122 -4.81 0.19 -8.58
N PHE A 123 -4.48 -0.15 -7.33
CA PHE A 123 -3.33 0.40 -6.61
C PHE A 123 -1.97 0.02 -7.23
N LEU A 124 -1.91 -1.10 -7.97
CA LEU A 124 -0.70 -1.59 -8.63
C LEU A 124 -0.55 -1.12 -10.09
N ARG A 125 -1.46 -0.27 -10.60
CA ARG A 125 -1.42 0.23 -11.97
C ARG A 125 -0.49 1.42 -12.18
#